data_AF-A0A0E3GU68-F1
#
_entry.id   AF-A0A0E3GU68-F1
#
_cell.length_a   1.000
_cell.length_b   1.000
_cell.length_c   1.000
_cell.angle_alpha   90.00
_cell.angle_beta   90.00
_cell.angle_gamma   90.00
#
_symmetry.space_group_name_H-M   'P 1'
#
loop_
_entity.id
_entity.type
_entity.pdbx_description
1 polymer ?
#
loop_
_entity_poly.entity_id
_entity_poly.type
_entity_poly.pdbx_seq_one_letter_code
_entity_poly.pdbx_strand_id
1 'polypeptide(L)'
;MVCEFLPRKFKQQLVEMADDEDLVEVGFKKKTIYALREGRFIISDEKCEKLVGVLAMKRKEKLVDVLNTALNEFRREIEKII
;
A
#
# COMPACT_ATOMS: atom_id res chain seq x y z
N MET A 1 -8.26 5.80 6.05
CA MET A 1 -7.90 7.24 6.01
C MET A 1 -6.43 7.49 5.67
N VAL A 2 -5.51 6.51 5.69
CA VAL A 2 -4.11 6.69 5.25
C VAL A 2 -3.97 6.50 3.74
N CYS A 3 -4.69 5.52 3.18
CA CYS A 3 -4.59 5.12 1.79
C CYS A 3 -5.17 6.16 0.81
N GLU A 4 -6.13 6.98 1.21
CA GLU A 4 -6.66 8.06 0.38
C GLU A 4 -5.58 9.07 -0.03
N PHE A 5 -4.62 9.33 0.87
CA PHE A 5 -3.51 10.25 0.63
C PHE A 5 -2.28 9.58 0.03
N LEU A 6 -2.26 8.24 -0.06
CA LEU A 6 -1.11 7.51 -0.56
C LEU A 6 -1.08 7.53 -2.09
N PRO A 7 -0.01 8.05 -2.71
CA PRO A 7 0.16 7.95 -4.16
C PRO A 7 0.14 6.49 -4.64
N ARG A 8 -0.28 6.28 -5.90
CA ARG A 8 -0.41 4.95 -6.53
C ARG A 8 0.84 4.07 -6.34
N LYS A 9 2.04 4.65 -6.44
CA LYS A 9 3.30 3.91 -6.29
C LYS A 9 3.48 3.32 -4.89
N PHE A 10 3.07 4.01 -3.84
CA PHE A 10 3.18 3.50 -2.47
C PHE A 10 2.13 2.42 -2.20
N LYS A 11 0.92 2.56 -2.76
CA LYS A 11 -0.07 1.48 -2.74
C LYS A 11 0.47 0.21 -3.41
N GLN A 12 1.21 0.36 -4.51
CA GLN A 12 1.85 -0.77 -5.18
C GLN A 12 2.97 -1.38 -4.33
N GLN A 13 3.80 -0.58 -3.66
CA GLN A 13 4.82 -1.08 -2.74
C GLN A 13 4.22 -1.89 -1.59
N LEU A 14 3.06 -1.47 -1.05
CA LEU A 14 2.36 -2.26 -0.02
C LEU A 14 1.91 -3.62 -0.56
N VAL A 15 1.44 -3.68 -1.80
CA VAL A 15 1.08 -4.95 -2.48
C VAL A 15 2.31 -5.83 -2.68
N GLU A 16 3.43 -5.27 -3.13
CA GLU A 16 4.67 -6.01 -3.35
C GLU A 16 5.27 -6.55 -2.05
N MET A 17 5.11 -5.78 -0.98
CA MET A 17 5.51 -6.17 0.36
C MET A 17 4.65 -7.29 0.93
N ALA A 18 3.41 -7.47 0.48
CA ALA A 18 2.51 -8.51 0.96
C ALA A 18 2.84 -9.86 0.32
N ASP A 19 2.68 -10.96 1.07
CA ASP A 19 2.60 -12.28 0.46
C ASP A 19 1.18 -12.55 -0.08
N ASP A 20 1.01 -13.67 -0.77
CA ASP A 20 -0.27 -14.02 -1.38
C ASP A 20 -1.35 -14.31 -0.32
N GLU A 21 -0.96 -14.75 0.89
CA GLU A 21 -1.88 -15.02 2.00
C GLU A 21 -2.42 -13.71 2.58
N ASP A 22 -1.56 -12.72 2.80
CA ASP A 22 -1.92 -11.36 3.18
C ASP A 22 -2.94 -10.75 2.20
N LEU A 23 -2.71 -10.94 0.89
CA LEU A 23 -3.60 -10.42 -0.15
C LEU A 23 -4.95 -11.16 -0.19
N VAL A 24 -4.95 -12.47 0.07
CA VAL A 24 -6.20 -13.24 0.21
C VAL A 24 -6.98 -12.78 1.45
N GLU A 25 -6.30 -12.53 2.57
CA GLU A 25 -6.87 -12.07 3.84
C GLU A 25 -7.64 -10.76 3.67
N VAL A 26 -7.14 -9.84 2.84
CA VAL A 26 -7.81 -8.56 2.52
C VAL A 26 -8.85 -8.65 1.39
N GLY A 27 -9.13 -9.87 0.91
CA GLY A 27 -10.22 -10.17 -0.01
C GLY A 27 -9.84 -10.14 -1.49
N PHE A 28 -8.58 -10.40 -1.86
CA PHE A 28 -8.22 -10.73 -3.23
C PHE A 28 -8.41 -12.21 -3.53
N LYS A 29 -8.80 -12.52 -4.77
CA LYS A 29 -8.83 -13.91 -5.25
C LYS A 29 -7.43 -14.27 -5.72
N LYS A 30 -6.98 -15.51 -5.49
CA LYS A 30 -5.65 -15.99 -5.96
C LYS A 30 -5.39 -15.66 -7.44
N LYS A 31 -6.38 -15.87 -8.31
CA LYS A 31 -6.29 -15.55 -9.75
C LYS A 31 -6.06 -14.07 -10.09
N THR A 32 -6.37 -13.15 -9.17
CA THR A 32 -6.19 -11.71 -9.37
C THR A 32 -4.88 -11.17 -8.80
N ILE A 33 -4.19 -11.94 -7.94
CA ILE A 33 -2.96 -11.48 -7.26
C ILE A 33 -1.85 -11.19 -8.25
N TYR A 34 -1.66 -12.05 -9.25
CA TYR A 34 -0.65 -11.82 -10.29
C TYR A 34 -0.88 -10.49 -11.02
N ALA A 35 -2.11 -10.24 -11.49
CA ALA A 35 -2.45 -8.99 -12.16
C ALA A 35 -2.33 -7.75 -11.24
N LEU A 36 -2.59 -7.92 -9.94
CA LEU A 36 -2.38 -6.87 -8.93
C LEU A 36 -0.88 -6.54 -8.78
N ARG A 37 -0.01 -7.56 -8.67
CA ARG A 37 1.45 -7.38 -8.57
C ARG A 37 2.05 -6.74 -9.82
N GLU A 38 1.52 -7.06 -10.99
CA GLU A 38 1.87 -6.42 -12.27
C GLU A 38 1.35 -4.97 -12.40
N GLY A 39 0.66 -4.45 -11.39
CA GLY A 39 0.14 -3.08 -11.39
C GLY A 39 -0.96 -2.83 -12.41
N ARG A 40 -1.60 -3.89 -12.94
CA ARG A 40 -2.66 -3.80 -13.96
C ARG A 40 -3.91 -3.09 -13.44
N PHE A 41 -4.09 -3.04 -12.14
CA PHE A 41 -5.12 -2.25 -11.47
C PHE A 41 -4.60 -1.69 -10.15
N ILE A 42 -5.24 -0.62 -9.70
CA ILE A 42 -4.92 0.05 -8.44
C ILE A 42 -5.76 -0.60 -7.34
N ILE A 43 -5.12 -0.97 -6.24
CA ILE A 43 -5.83 -1.39 -5.02
C ILE A 43 -6.73 -0.25 -4.52
N SER A 44 -8.00 -0.55 -4.25
CA SER A 44 -8.93 0.43 -3.69
C SER A 44 -8.48 0.88 -2.30
N ASP A 45 -8.91 2.07 -1.88
CA ASP A 45 -8.55 2.61 -0.56
C ASP A 45 -9.00 1.67 0.55
N GLU A 46 -10.23 1.16 0.49
CA GLU A 46 -10.75 0.21 1.47
C GLU A 46 -9.86 -1.04 1.63
N LYS A 47 -9.41 -1.64 0.52
CA LYS A 47 -8.54 -2.82 0.56
C LYS A 47 -7.13 -2.46 0.99
N CYS A 48 -6.64 -1.29 0.61
CA CYS A 48 -5.36 -0.77 1.05
C CYS A 48 -5.35 -0.58 2.57
N GLU A 49 -6.41 -0.03 3.18
CA GLU A 49 -6.51 0.13 4.63
C GLU A 49 -6.45 -1.22 5.36
N LYS A 50 -7.20 -2.22 4.85
CA LYS A 50 -7.14 -3.58 5.39
C LYS A 50 -5.73 -4.16 5.28
N LEU A 51 -5.06 -3.95 4.15
CA LEU A 51 -3.70 -4.41 3.92
C LEU A 51 -2.68 -3.74 4.84
N VAL A 52 -2.81 -2.44 5.08
CA VAL A 52 -2.02 -1.72 6.10
C VAL A 52 -2.21 -2.38 7.47
N GLY A 53 -3.44 -2.76 7.84
CA GLY A 53 -3.71 -3.47 9.09
C GLY A 53 -2.98 -4.82 9.20
N VAL A 54 -3.08 -5.66 8.16
CA VAL A 54 -2.39 -6.97 8.10
C VAL A 54 -0.87 -6.78 8.18
N LEU A 55 -0.33 -5.84 7.41
CA LEU A 55 1.10 -5.55 7.37
C LEU A 55 1.61 -4.93 8.68
N ALA A 56 0.77 -4.17 9.40
CA ALA A 56 1.15 -3.62 10.71
C ALA A 56 1.36 -4.72 11.76
N MET A 57 0.67 -5.85 11.63
CA MET A 57 0.85 -7.01 12.51
C MET A 57 2.06 -7.86 12.11
N LYS A 58 2.29 -8.07 10.81
CA LYS A 58 3.27 -9.04 10.31
C LYS A 58 4.62 -8.41 9.91
N ARG A 59 4.63 -7.14 9.49
CA ARG A 59 5.76 -6.45 8.83
C ARG A 59 5.87 -4.98 9.25
N LYS A 60 5.62 -4.68 10.53
CA LYS A 60 5.49 -3.32 11.07
C LYS A 60 6.62 -2.38 10.66
N GLU A 61 7.88 -2.80 10.81
CA GLU A 61 9.04 -1.95 10.52
C GLU A 61 9.07 -1.51 9.06
N LYS A 62 8.96 -2.46 8.12
CA LYS A 62 8.92 -2.16 6.68
C LYS A 62 7.72 -1.31 6.28
N LEU A 63 6.55 -1.54 6.91
CA LEU A 63 5.37 -0.71 6.69
C LEU A 63 5.64 0.74 7.09
N VAL A 64 6.24 0.96 8.27
CA VAL A 64 6.58 2.30 8.76
C VAL A 64 7.56 2.98 7.79
N ASP A 65 8.55 2.27 7.26
CA ASP A 65 9.49 2.82 6.29
C ASP A 65 8.80 3.30 5.00
N VAL A 66 7.89 2.49 4.44
CA VAL A 66 7.12 2.84 3.24
C VAL A 66 6.25 4.07 3.50
N LEU A 67 5.53 4.11 4.62
CA LEU A 67 4.65 5.22 4.97
C LEU A 67 5.42 6.51 5.27
N ASN A 68 6.56 6.42 5.95
CA ASN A 68 7.43 7.58 6.20
C ASN A 68 8.02 8.13 4.89
N THR A 69 8.36 7.25 3.95
CA THR A 69 8.81 7.68 2.61
C THR A 69 7.70 8.42 1.88
N ALA A 70 6.47 7.89 1.90
CA ALA A 70 5.31 8.54 1.31
C ALA A 70 5.03 9.92 1.94
N LEU A 71 5.10 10.01 3.27
CA LEU A 71 4.89 11.25 4.00
C LEU A 71 5.96 12.30 3.67
N ASN A 72 7.23 11.89 3.62
CA ASN A 72 8.33 12.79 3.27
C ASN A 72 8.22 13.31 1.84
N GLU A 73 7.80 12.47 0.89
CA GLU A 73 7.52 12.93 -0.47
C GLU A 73 6.36 13.92 -0.52
N PHE A 74 5.26 13.61 0.16
CA PHE A 74 4.12 14.53 0.26
C PHE A 74 4.53 15.88 0.85
N ARG A 75 5.35 15.87 1.92
CA ARG A 75 5.89 17.10 2.52
C ARG A 75 6.70 17.91 1.52
N ARG A 76 7.59 17.26 0.74
CA ARG A 76 8.38 17.94 -0.31
C ARG A 76 7.52 18.55 -1.40
N GLU A 77 6.39 17.93 -1.74
CA GLU A 77 5.45 18.51 -2.71
C GLU A 77 4.76 19.76 -2.14
N ILE A 78 4.37 19.75 -0.86
CA ILE A 78 3.83 20.93 -0.19
C ILE A 78 4.87 22.05 -0.11
N GLU A 79 6.11 21.76 0.27
CA GLU A 79 7.22 22.72 0.38
C GLU A 79 7.54 23.42 -0.96
N LYS A 80 7.15 22.86 -2.11
CA LYS A 80 7.30 23.50 -3.43
C LYS A 80 6.16 24.48 -3.76
N ILE A 81 5.02 24.34 -3.07
CA ILE A 81 3.79 25.10 -3.35
C ILE A 81 3.72 26.35 -2.47
N ILE A 82 4.25 26.30 -1.25
CA ILE A 82 4.31 27.41 -0.30
C ILE A 82 5.59 28.23 -0.45
#